data_AF-A0A970IM12-F1
#
_entry.id   AF-A0A970IM12-F1
#
_cell.length_a   1.000
_cell.length_b   1.000
_cell.length_c   1.000
_cell.angle_alpha   90.00
_cell.angle_beta   90.00
_cell.angle_gamma   90.00
#
_symmetry.space_group_name_H-M   'P 1'
#
loop_
_entity.id
_entity.type
_entity.pdbx_description
1 polymer ?
#
loop_
_entity_poly.entity_id
_entity_poly.type
_entity_poly.pdbx_seq_one_letter_code
_entity_poly.pdbx_strand_id
1 'polypeptide(L)'
;MTVVQVYPKGECHYDNREKSIDFHNIWGQFFWADVLDGLAKLVDLYRSKIQLIYIDPPFMTGQLFRYRQRIGDKGIIEHVAYRDQWKEGKKDFLDFMRQVFEYAYEMLTPDGSFYVHVDYRTSAYLRILLDEIFGEDNFLNEIIWHYHSGGRAKKYFSRKHDNILFYRKSPDHYFNIDAVGVKRGNRKRNNMKKEVDEDGRVFWSIKSAGKIYRYYEDSKVYPSDVWTDISHLHQRDPERTGYDTQKPEALLERIILSSSRPGDYVGDFFAGSGTTLAVASRLNRRWIGIDSSPHSVHVCRKRLLAQEDDKSFAIYYSNNKPKGEPVISIEKGQTCSMPLIMNTIRLVDYKSPKCAVKDTKNNKDLDLVGLEHVDYWAVGYIKDEFFYPISCQKRYERDKVIKDTMQLAVPSSDELVIQIIDVWGNQYFYQL
;
A
#
# COMPACT_ATOMS: atom_id res chain seq x y z
N MET A 1 9.48 -21.23 -10.94
CA MET A 1 9.12 -20.14 -11.86
C MET A 1 8.47 -19.04 -11.06
N THR A 2 9.31 -18.13 -10.58
CA THR A 2 8.89 -16.89 -9.92
C THR A 2 8.54 -15.95 -11.04
N VAL A 3 7.28 -15.93 -11.49
CA VAL A 3 6.91 -14.90 -12.46
C VAL A 3 7.06 -13.56 -11.73
N VAL A 4 7.79 -12.64 -12.34
CA VAL A 4 7.89 -11.28 -11.83
C VAL A 4 7.27 -10.38 -12.89
N GLN A 5 6.29 -9.59 -12.47
CA GLN A 5 5.65 -8.64 -13.36
C GLN A 5 6.29 -7.28 -13.19
N VAL A 6 6.87 -6.72 -14.24
CA VAL A 6 7.56 -5.43 -14.20
C VAL A 6 6.78 -4.40 -15.01
N TYR A 7 6.33 -3.33 -14.38
CA TYR A 7 5.69 -2.20 -15.04
C TYR A 7 6.74 -1.13 -15.34
N PRO A 8 7.24 -1.02 -16.57
CA PRO A 8 8.20 0.02 -16.93
C PRO A 8 7.49 1.37 -17.02
N LYS A 9 8.11 2.40 -16.45
CA LYS A 9 7.80 3.81 -16.70
C LYS A 9 9.13 4.60 -16.65
N GLY A 10 9.26 5.70 -17.41
CA GLY A 10 10.46 6.56 -17.43
C GLY A 10 11.71 5.96 -18.14
N GLU A 11 12.88 6.56 -17.90
CA GLU A 11 14.23 6.26 -18.49
C GLU A 11 14.76 4.83 -18.26
N CYS A 12 13.96 3.92 -17.71
CA CYS A 12 14.20 2.48 -17.88
C CYS A 12 13.94 2.12 -19.36
N HIS A 13 14.81 2.60 -20.25
CA HIS A 13 14.84 2.25 -21.64
C HIS A 13 15.03 0.74 -21.75
N TYR A 14 13.94 0.05 -22.08
CA TYR A 14 14.03 -1.30 -22.58
C TYR A 14 14.63 -1.21 -23.99
N ASP A 15 15.95 -1.23 -24.07
CA ASP A 15 16.62 -1.55 -25.32
C ASP A 15 16.32 -3.02 -25.61
N ASN A 16 15.76 -3.29 -26.79
CA ASN A 16 15.49 -4.65 -27.28
C ASN A 16 16.78 -5.47 -27.45
N ARG A 17 17.97 -4.89 -27.19
CA ARG A 17 19.30 -5.47 -27.39
C ARG A 17 20.11 -5.41 -26.09
N GLU A 18 20.22 -6.54 -25.35
CA GLU A 18 21.04 -6.73 -24.11
C GLU A 18 20.59 -5.93 -22.86
N LYS A 19 20.56 -6.38 -21.60
CA LYS A 19 20.85 -7.58 -20.78
C LYS A 19 19.91 -7.50 -19.55
N SER A 20 19.74 -8.60 -18.81
CA SER A 20 19.03 -8.77 -17.52
C SER A 20 18.62 -7.51 -16.74
N ILE A 21 17.38 -7.48 -16.21
CA ILE A 21 16.89 -6.44 -15.28
C ILE A 21 17.93 -6.17 -14.18
N ASP A 22 18.33 -4.92 -14.01
CA ASP A 22 18.95 -4.49 -12.76
C ASP A 22 17.86 -4.25 -11.72
N PHE A 23 17.71 -5.20 -10.80
CA PHE A 23 16.74 -5.15 -9.71
C PHE A 23 16.89 -3.90 -8.83
N HIS A 24 18.07 -3.29 -8.79
CA HIS A 24 18.31 -2.06 -8.06
C HIS A 24 17.68 -0.83 -8.75
N ASN A 25 17.32 -0.92 -10.03
CA ASN A 25 16.71 0.18 -10.77
C ASN A 25 15.18 0.15 -10.78
N ILE A 26 14.56 -0.89 -10.20
CA ILE A 26 13.11 -0.91 -9.99
C ILE A 26 12.77 -0.02 -8.79
N TRP A 27 11.88 0.95 -9.00
CA TRP A 27 11.52 1.93 -7.96
C TRP A 27 10.71 1.30 -6.81
N GLY A 28 9.78 0.40 -7.16
CA GLY A 28 8.87 -0.24 -6.21
C GLY A 28 8.83 -1.76 -6.32
N GLN A 29 8.80 -2.48 -5.20
CA GLN A 29 8.84 -3.94 -5.20
C GLN A 29 7.78 -4.52 -4.26
N PHE A 30 6.86 -5.32 -4.80
CA PHE A 30 5.81 -6.00 -4.02
C PHE A 30 6.04 -7.51 -4.04
N PHE A 31 6.08 -8.15 -2.88
CA PHE A 31 6.27 -9.59 -2.74
C PHE A 31 4.95 -10.22 -2.29
N TRP A 32 4.33 -10.99 -3.17
CA TRP A 32 3.24 -11.88 -2.80
C TRP A 32 3.82 -13.17 -2.20
N ALA A 33 3.85 -13.24 -0.88
CA ALA A 33 4.44 -14.34 -0.14
C ALA A 33 3.84 -14.42 1.28
N ASP A 34 4.05 -15.54 1.97
CA ASP A 34 4.00 -15.52 3.43
C ASP A 34 5.00 -14.48 3.96
N VAL A 35 4.63 -13.77 5.04
CA VAL A 35 5.42 -12.66 5.56
C VAL A 35 6.80 -13.11 6.00
N LEU A 36 6.94 -14.21 6.74
CA LEU A 36 8.24 -14.68 7.21
C LEU A 36 9.09 -15.22 6.06
N ASP A 37 8.49 -15.96 5.13
CA ASP A 37 9.18 -16.45 3.93
C ASP A 37 9.69 -15.30 3.04
N GLY A 38 8.91 -14.22 2.94
CA GLY A 38 9.28 -13.00 2.23
C GLY A 38 10.42 -12.26 2.91
N LEU A 39 10.30 -12.05 4.23
CA LEU A 39 11.32 -11.36 5.03
C LEU A 39 12.66 -12.09 5.03
N ALA A 40 12.65 -13.42 5.15
CA ALA A 40 13.86 -14.25 5.11
C ALA A 40 14.65 -14.08 3.80
N LYS A 41 13.98 -13.79 2.68
CA LYS A 41 14.64 -13.50 1.40
C LYS A 41 15.09 -12.04 1.27
N LEU A 42 14.28 -11.12 1.80
CA LEU A 42 14.54 -9.69 1.69
C LEU A 42 15.68 -9.23 2.58
N VAL A 43 15.88 -9.86 3.74
CA VAL A 43 16.94 -9.46 4.67
C VAL A 43 18.32 -9.50 4.02
N ASP A 44 18.59 -10.47 3.15
CA ASP A 44 19.88 -10.58 2.46
C ASP A 44 20.07 -9.46 1.42
N LEU A 45 18.98 -9.02 0.79
CA LEU A 45 19.01 -7.98 -0.25
C LEU A 45 19.02 -6.56 0.35
N TYR A 46 18.36 -6.38 1.48
CA TYR A 46 18.03 -5.07 2.06
C TYR A 46 18.60 -4.84 3.46
N ARG A 47 19.53 -5.68 3.93
CA ARG A 47 20.25 -5.46 5.19
C ARG A 47 20.79 -4.04 5.24
N SER A 48 20.39 -3.29 6.26
CA SER A 48 20.78 -1.90 6.49
C SER A 48 20.54 -0.94 5.32
N LYS A 49 19.46 -1.13 4.55
CA LYS A 49 19.10 -0.28 3.39
C LYS A 49 17.76 0.43 3.50
N ILE A 50 16.86 -0.02 4.38
CA ILE A 50 15.51 0.56 4.50
C ILE A 50 15.54 1.72 5.50
N GLN A 51 15.13 2.91 5.08
CA GLN A 51 15.14 4.09 5.95
C GLN A 51 13.98 4.06 6.95
N LEU A 52 12.81 3.63 6.47
CA LEU A 52 11.58 3.68 7.24
C LEU A 52 10.83 2.38 7.04
N ILE A 53 10.45 1.72 8.13
CA ILE A 53 9.53 0.60 8.10
C ILE A 53 8.29 0.98 8.89
N TYR A 54 7.13 0.92 8.25
CA TYR A 54 5.83 1.03 8.89
C TYR A 54 5.09 -0.29 8.71
N ILE A 55 4.57 -0.85 9.79
CA ILE A 55 3.78 -2.08 9.74
C ILE A 55 2.47 -1.93 10.51
N ASP A 56 1.43 -2.56 9.97
CA ASP A 56 0.08 -2.64 10.54
C ASP A 56 -0.32 -4.13 10.65
N PRO A 57 0.31 -4.88 11.58
CA PRO A 57 0.09 -6.31 11.71
C PRO A 57 -1.34 -6.63 12.21
N PRO A 58 -1.77 -7.90 12.17
CA PRO A 58 -3.02 -8.31 12.82
C PRO A 58 -3.04 -7.98 14.32
N PHE A 59 -4.20 -7.56 14.88
CA PHE A 59 -4.33 -7.11 16.28
C PHE A 59 -4.89 -8.18 17.23
N MET A 60 -4.80 -9.47 16.87
CA MET A 60 -5.39 -10.58 17.64
C MET A 60 -6.89 -10.37 17.95
N THR A 61 -7.63 -9.83 16.99
CA THR A 61 -9.06 -9.54 17.09
C THR A 61 -9.92 -10.82 17.09
N GLY A 62 -9.38 -11.94 16.60
CA GLY A 62 -10.14 -13.18 16.37
C GLY A 62 -11.05 -13.12 15.13
N GLN A 63 -10.92 -12.07 14.32
CA GLN A 63 -11.85 -11.76 13.23
C GLN A 63 -11.35 -12.22 11.86
N LEU A 64 -12.30 -12.29 10.92
CA LEU A 64 -12.07 -12.49 9.51
C LEU A 64 -12.17 -11.14 8.81
N PHE A 65 -11.07 -10.69 8.21
CA PHE A 65 -11.04 -9.45 7.45
C PHE A 65 -11.31 -9.70 5.98
N ARG A 66 -11.96 -8.74 5.32
CA ARG A 66 -12.49 -8.91 3.97
C ARG A 66 -12.02 -7.81 3.03
N TYR A 67 -11.97 -8.15 1.75
CA TYR A 67 -11.91 -7.20 0.66
C TYR A 67 -13.26 -7.17 -0.06
N ARG A 68 -13.91 -6.01 -0.10
CA ARG A 68 -15.18 -5.80 -0.80
C ARG A 68 -14.92 -5.19 -2.17
N GLN A 69 -15.16 -5.98 -3.21
CA GLN A 69 -15.00 -5.57 -4.59
C GLN A 69 -16.35 -5.30 -5.22
N ARG A 70 -16.56 -4.09 -5.73
CA ARG A 70 -17.77 -3.74 -6.47
C ARG A 70 -17.62 -4.06 -7.95
N ILE A 71 -18.63 -4.70 -8.54
CA ILE A 71 -18.72 -5.01 -9.96
C ILE A 71 -19.87 -4.21 -10.57
N GLY A 72 -19.59 -2.96 -10.97
CA GLY A 72 -20.56 -2.07 -11.60
C GLY A 72 -21.91 -1.98 -10.86
N ASP A 73 -22.97 -2.28 -11.59
CA ASP A 73 -24.35 -2.38 -11.11
C ASP A 73 -24.76 -3.80 -10.66
N LYS A 74 -23.92 -4.82 -10.90
CA LYS A 74 -24.19 -6.22 -10.56
C LYS A 74 -24.24 -6.46 -9.05
N GLY A 75 -23.26 -5.95 -8.32
CA GLY A 75 -23.21 -6.13 -6.86
C GLY A 75 -21.81 -6.06 -6.26
N ILE A 76 -21.67 -6.60 -5.04
CA ILE A 76 -20.42 -6.62 -4.29
C ILE A 76 -20.00 -8.07 -4.02
N ILE A 77 -18.76 -8.39 -4.36
CA ILE A 77 -18.11 -9.65 -4.00
C ILE A 77 -17.29 -9.41 -2.73
N GLU A 78 -17.43 -10.29 -1.75
CA GLU A 78 -16.55 -10.31 -0.58
C GLU A 78 -15.52 -11.42 -0.67
N HIS A 79 -14.27 -11.03 -0.59
CA HIS A 79 -13.13 -11.93 -0.52
C HIS A 79 -12.58 -11.99 0.89
N VAL A 80 -12.05 -13.15 1.29
CA VAL A 80 -11.28 -13.25 2.52
C VAL A 80 -9.92 -12.61 2.28
N ALA A 81 -9.62 -11.53 3.00
CA ALA A 81 -8.34 -10.85 2.92
C ALA A 81 -7.29 -11.60 3.77
N TYR A 82 -7.56 -11.75 5.07
CA TYR A 82 -6.74 -12.50 6.01
C TYR A 82 -7.58 -12.95 7.22
N ARG A 83 -7.05 -13.92 7.96
CA ARG A 83 -7.62 -14.45 9.21
C ARG A 83 -6.72 -14.04 10.37
N ASP A 84 -7.27 -13.27 11.30
CA ASP A 84 -6.56 -12.90 12.53
C ASP A 84 -6.85 -13.94 13.63
N GLN A 85 -6.41 -15.17 13.37
CA GLN A 85 -6.64 -16.34 14.19
C GLN A 85 -5.33 -17.13 14.36
N TRP A 86 -4.91 -17.30 15.62
CA TRP A 86 -3.63 -17.87 16.00
C TRP A 86 -3.87 -19.21 16.70
N LYS A 87 -3.22 -20.28 16.24
CA LYS A 87 -3.55 -21.65 16.69
C LYS A 87 -3.25 -21.85 18.17
N GLU A 88 -2.09 -21.40 18.63
CA GLU A 88 -1.71 -21.40 20.04
C GLU A 88 -2.00 -20.06 20.73
N GLY A 89 -2.87 -19.24 20.14
CA GLY A 89 -3.28 -17.95 20.67
C GLY A 89 -2.14 -16.93 20.72
N LYS A 90 -1.95 -16.30 21.87
CA LYS A 90 -1.01 -15.17 22.02
C LYS A 90 0.45 -15.54 21.80
N LYS A 91 0.85 -16.74 22.22
CA LYS A 91 2.26 -17.16 22.15
C LYS A 91 2.74 -17.20 20.69
N ASP A 92 1.98 -17.90 19.84
CA ASP A 92 2.22 -18.01 18.40
C ASP A 92 2.29 -16.63 17.72
N PHE A 93 1.38 -15.72 18.08
CA PHE A 93 1.41 -14.33 17.60
C PHE A 93 2.70 -13.59 18.01
N LEU A 94 3.11 -13.69 19.28
CA LEU A 94 4.29 -13.00 19.76
C LEU A 94 5.58 -13.59 19.18
N ASP A 95 5.65 -14.92 19.00
CA ASP A 95 6.78 -15.60 18.35
C ASP A 95 6.89 -15.22 16.86
N PHE A 96 5.75 -15.07 16.17
CA PHE A 96 5.70 -14.53 14.82
C PHE A 96 6.16 -13.06 14.77
N MET A 97 5.62 -12.20 15.63
CA MET A 97 5.95 -10.77 15.63
C MET A 97 7.41 -10.51 16.03
N ARG A 98 7.98 -11.32 16.93
CA ARG A 98 9.41 -11.26 17.27
C ARG A 98 10.28 -11.44 16.03
N GLN A 99 10.04 -12.48 15.24
CA GLN A 99 10.79 -12.72 14.00
C GLN A 99 10.62 -11.58 13.00
N VAL A 100 9.40 -11.04 12.85
CA VAL A 100 9.15 -9.87 11.99
C VAL A 100 9.98 -8.67 12.44
N PHE A 101 10.02 -8.38 13.75
CA PHE A 101 10.78 -7.27 14.30
C PHE A 101 12.29 -7.46 14.16
N GLU A 102 12.81 -8.68 14.34
CA GLU A 102 14.22 -9.01 14.12
C GLU A 102 14.62 -8.77 12.65
N TYR A 103 13.82 -9.25 11.70
CA TYR A 103 14.08 -8.97 10.27
C TYR A 103 13.99 -7.47 9.94
N ALA A 104 12.99 -6.78 10.49
CA ALA A 104 12.85 -5.33 10.29
C ALA A 104 14.07 -4.57 10.83
N TYR A 105 14.53 -4.92 12.04
CA TYR A 105 15.72 -4.33 12.66
C TYR A 105 16.95 -4.50 11.77
N GLU A 106 17.18 -5.71 11.24
CA GLU A 106 18.33 -5.99 10.37
C GLU A 106 18.30 -5.20 9.05
N MET A 107 17.12 -4.98 8.49
CA MET A 107 16.95 -4.24 7.22
C MET A 107 17.02 -2.73 7.38
N LEU A 108 16.78 -2.18 8.57
CA LEU A 108 16.82 -0.73 8.79
C LEU A 108 18.24 -0.16 8.66
N THR A 109 18.39 1.00 8.02
CA THR A 109 19.63 1.80 8.07
C THR A 109 19.95 2.20 9.50
N PRO A 110 21.23 2.50 9.85
CA PRO A 110 21.58 2.96 11.19
C PRO A 110 20.79 4.19 11.65
N ASP A 111 20.47 5.11 10.72
CA ASP A 111 19.65 6.31 10.96
C ASP A 111 18.14 6.07 10.75
N GLY A 112 17.73 4.80 10.63
CA GLY A 112 16.39 4.38 10.24
C GLY A 112 15.36 4.42 11.36
N SER A 113 14.08 4.48 10.96
CA SER A 113 12.91 4.58 11.83
C SER A 113 11.96 3.39 11.66
N PHE A 114 11.40 2.92 12.77
CA PHE A 114 10.43 1.83 12.81
C PHE A 114 9.13 2.27 13.47
N TYR A 115 8.02 1.99 12.82
CA TYR A 115 6.67 2.25 13.33
C TYR A 115 5.85 0.97 13.29
N VAL A 116 5.25 0.63 14.42
CA VAL A 116 4.22 -0.42 14.47
C VAL A 116 2.90 0.14 14.94
N HIS A 117 1.86 -0.06 14.13
CA HIS A 117 0.49 0.28 14.48
C HIS A 117 -0.12 -0.87 15.27
N VAL A 118 -0.72 -0.57 16.41
CA VAL A 118 -1.28 -1.55 17.35
C VAL A 118 -2.52 -0.99 18.03
N ASP A 119 -3.31 -1.88 18.62
CA ASP A 119 -4.39 -1.49 19.52
C ASP A 119 -4.09 -1.87 20.98
N TYR A 120 -5.02 -1.56 21.87
CA TYR A 120 -4.93 -1.85 23.29
C TYR A 120 -4.72 -3.35 23.65
N ARG A 121 -4.99 -4.30 22.74
CA ARG A 121 -4.84 -5.75 22.98
C ARG A 121 -3.38 -6.18 22.91
N THR A 122 -2.62 -5.60 21.98
CA THR A 122 -1.26 -6.04 21.64
C THR A 122 -0.18 -5.05 22.03
N SER A 123 -0.52 -3.75 22.18
CA SER A 123 0.43 -2.65 22.45
C SER A 123 1.49 -3.00 23.51
N ALA A 124 1.07 -3.35 24.73
CA ALA A 124 2.01 -3.61 25.82
C ALA A 124 2.95 -4.79 25.56
N TYR A 125 2.48 -5.85 24.90
CA TYR A 125 3.29 -7.03 24.63
C TYR A 125 4.30 -6.78 23.52
N LEU A 126 3.86 -6.13 22.44
CA LEU A 126 4.73 -5.79 21.31
C LEU A 126 5.76 -4.72 21.70
N ARG A 127 5.39 -3.81 22.62
CA ARG A 127 6.31 -2.86 23.21
C ARG A 127 7.50 -3.54 23.90
N ILE A 128 7.24 -4.53 24.76
CA ILE A 128 8.30 -5.27 25.46
C ILE A 128 9.21 -5.99 24.46
N LEU A 129 8.64 -6.64 23.43
CA LEU A 129 9.44 -7.29 22.39
C LEU A 129 10.34 -6.29 21.64
N LEU A 130 9.83 -5.10 21.35
CA LEU A 130 10.61 -4.06 20.69
C LEU A 130 11.70 -3.50 21.60
N ASP A 131 11.47 -3.33 22.91
CA ASP A 131 12.52 -2.93 23.84
C ASP A 131 13.66 -3.96 23.89
N GLU A 132 13.35 -5.26 23.82
CA GLU A 132 14.37 -6.32 23.77
C GLU A 132 15.21 -6.29 22.48
N ILE A 133 14.59 -5.93 21.33
CA ILE A 133 15.24 -5.98 20.01
C ILE A 133 15.93 -4.66 19.66
N PHE A 134 15.24 -3.53 19.84
CA PHE A 134 15.72 -2.20 19.51
C PHE A 134 16.46 -1.55 20.68
N GLY A 135 16.21 -1.97 21.92
CA GLY A 135 16.67 -1.29 23.13
C GLY A 135 15.67 -0.24 23.61
N GLU A 136 15.47 -0.16 24.92
CA GLU A 136 14.52 0.78 25.54
C GLU A 136 14.86 2.26 25.24
N ASP A 137 16.15 2.62 25.22
CA ASP A 137 16.65 3.97 24.90
C ASP A 137 16.39 4.40 23.45
N ASN A 138 15.97 3.46 22.61
CA ASN A 138 15.63 3.68 21.21
C ASN A 138 14.13 3.81 20.97
N PHE A 139 13.30 3.66 22.00
CA PHE A 139 11.92 4.08 21.94
C PHE A 139 11.84 5.62 21.98
N LEU A 140 11.16 6.20 20.99
CA LEU A 140 11.01 7.65 20.91
C LEU A 140 9.69 8.10 21.52
N ASN A 141 8.55 7.62 21.00
CA ASN A 141 7.22 8.03 21.44
C ASN A 141 6.16 6.94 21.22
N GLU A 142 5.11 7.01 22.03
CA GLU A 142 3.85 6.32 21.78
C GLU A 142 2.89 7.34 21.18
N ILE A 143 2.63 7.21 19.89
CA ILE A 143 1.76 8.13 19.17
C ILE A 143 0.32 7.66 19.34
N ILE A 144 -0.53 8.52 19.86
CA ILE A 144 -1.96 8.28 20.02
C ILE A 144 -2.69 8.84 18.80
N TRP A 145 -3.14 7.95 17.92
CA TRP A 145 -3.95 8.34 16.77
C TRP A 145 -5.43 8.33 17.15
N HIS A 146 -5.96 9.49 17.52
CA HIS A 146 -7.33 9.65 17.97
C HIS A 146 -8.29 9.95 16.83
N TYR A 147 -9.35 9.15 16.74
CA TYR A 147 -10.41 9.28 15.75
C TYR A 147 -11.74 9.69 16.39
N HIS A 148 -12.47 10.58 15.70
CA HIS A 148 -13.75 11.11 16.20
C HIS A 148 -14.94 10.14 16.00
N SER A 149 -14.79 9.19 15.09
CA SER A 149 -15.81 8.19 14.74
C SER A 149 -15.79 6.98 15.69
N GLY A 150 -16.74 6.05 15.55
CA GLY A 150 -16.81 4.82 16.35
C GLY A 150 -17.89 4.81 17.45
N GLY A 151 -18.20 3.62 17.94
CA GLY A 151 -19.32 3.37 18.85
C GLY A 151 -19.15 3.96 20.25
N ARG A 152 -20.27 4.17 20.94
CA ARG A 152 -20.32 4.59 22.34
C ARG A 152 -20.44 3.36 23.24
N ALA A 153 -19.42 3.11 24.05
CA ALA A 153 -19.48 2.06 25.07
C ALA A 153 -20.36 2.52 26.25
N LYS A 154 -21.13 1.59 26.83
CA LYS A 154 -21.98 1.83 28.02
C LYS A 154 -21.34 1.30 29.31
N LYS A 155 -20.37 0.38 29.22
CA LYS A 155 -19.77 -0.34 30.35
C LYS A 155 -18.35 0.11 30.68
N TYR A 156 -17.70 0.85 29.79
CA TYR A 156 -16.33 1.34 29.91
C TYR A 156 -16.16 2.57 29.00
N PHE A 157 -15.02 3.26 29.08
CA PHE A 157 -14.74 4.41 28.22
C PHE A 157 -14.63 3.99 26.76
N SER A 158 -15.24 4.77 25.87
CA SER A 158 -15.23 4.45 24.44
C SER A 158 -13.80 4.50 23.92
N ARG A 159 -13.37 3.42 23.24
CA ARG A 159 -12.05 3.36 22.61
C ARG A 159 -12.08 4.21 21.34
N LYS A 160 -11.26 5.24 21.34
CA LYS A 160 -11.26 6.33 20.34
C LYS A 160 -9.87 6.61 19.79
N HIS A 161 -8.94 5.69 19.98
CA HIS A 161 -7.60 5.79 19.44
C HIS A 161 -7.01 4.40 19.22
N ASP A 162 -6.07 4.38 18.28
CA ASP A 162 -5.07 3.34 18.16
C ASP A 162 -3.70 3.92 18.57
N ASN A 163 -2.76 3.03 18.84
CA ASN A 163 -1.41 3.38 19.31
C ASN A 163 -0.42 3.08 18.18
N ILE A 164 0.54 3.96 17.95
CA ILE A 164 1.64 3.74 17.02
C ILE A 164 2.93 3.87 17.81
N LEU A 165 3.64 2.76 17.97
CA LEU A 165 4.92 2.76 18.67
C LEU A 165 6.01 3.20 17.69
N PHE A 166 6.77 4.22 18.07
CA PHE A 166 7.84 4.78 17.25
C PHE A 166 9.21 4.50 17.87
N TYR A 167 10.04 3.74 17.14
CA TYR A 167 11.42 3.44 17.48
C TYR A 167 12.39 4.00 16.44
N ARG A 168 13.61 4.27 16.88
CA ARG A 168 14.78 4.44 16.02
C ARG A 168 15.69 3.22 16.09
N LYS A 169 16.51 2.99 15.08
CA LYS A 169 17.54 1.93 15.16
C LYS A 169 18.72 2.33 16.06
N SER A 170 19.13 3.59 16.00
CA SER A 170 20.25 4.14 16.78
C SER A 170 20.01 5.60 17.15
N PRO A 171 20.82 6.19 18.08
CA PRO A 171 20.70 7.59 18.46
C PRO A 171 20.78 8.59 17.29
N ASP A 172 21.51 8.26 16.23
CA ASP A 172 21.78 9.11 15.06
C ASP A 172 20.65 9.12 14.02
N HIS A 173 19.42 8.78 14.43
CA HIS A 173 18.27 8.70 13.54
C HIS A 173 17.92 9.99 12.80
N TYR A 174 17.43 9.84 11.58
CA TYR A 174 16.89 10.95 10.80
C TYR A 174 15.44 11.22 11.17
N PHE A 175 15.13 12.50 11.45
CA PHE A 175 13.77 12.98 11.63
C PHE A 175 13.62 14.44 11.20
N ASN A 176 12.61 14.74 10.39
CA ASN A 176 12.32 16.06 9.84
C ASN A 176 10.91 16.53 10.23
N ILE A 177 10.83 17.18 11.39
CA ILE A 177 9.57 17.74 11.89
C ILE A 177 9.06 18.90 11.00
N ASP A 178 9.97 19.59 10.31
CA ASP A 178 9.63 20.73 9.45
C ASP A 178 8.81 20.34 8.22
N ALA A 179 8.92 19.09 7.76
CA ALA A 179 8.16 18.54 6.66
C ALA A 179 6.66 18.37 6.97
N VAL A 180 6.29 18.33 8.25
CA VAL A 180 4.90 18.12 8.71
C VAL A 180 4.35 19.31 9.51
N GLY A 181 5.10 20.40 9.57
CA GLY A 181 4.67 21.64 10.23
C GLY A 181 3.61 22.38 9.41
N VAL A 182 2.48 22.70 10.05
CA VAL A 182 1.39 23.48 9.45
C VAL A 182 1.45 24.94 9.89
N LYS A 183 1.07 25.88 9.03
CA LYS A 183 0.97 27.29 9.44
C LYS A 183 -0.02 27.43 10.60
N ARG A 184 0.35 28.19 11.63
CA ARG A 184 -0.50 28.43 12.80
C ARG A 184 -1.86 29.00 12.41
N GLY A 185 -1.86 29.93 11.46
CA GLY A 185 -3.05 30.62 11.00
C GLY A 185 -3.66 31.56 12.04
N ASN A 186 -4.87 32.03 11.76
CA ASN A 186 -5.55 33.08 12.52
C ASN A 186 -6.44 32.57 13.67
N ARG A 187 -6.44 31.26 13.92
CA ARG A 187 -7.32 30.66 14.94
C ARG A 187 -6.82 31.03 16.34
N LYS A 188 -7.61 31.82 17.06
CA LYS A 188 -7.36 32.12 18.48
C LYS A 188 -7.29 30.82 19.29
N ARG A 189 -6.17 30.61 19.98
CA ARG A 189 -5.98 29.53 20.96
C ARG A 189 -5.89 30.17 22.34
N ASN A 190 -6.72 29.73 23.28
CA ASN A 190 -6.77 30.24 24.65
C ASN A 190 -7.04 31.76 24.74
N ASN A 191 -6.71 32.36 25.90
CA ASN A 191 -6.87 33.79 26.19
C ASN A 191 -5.73 34.65 25.59
N MET A 192 -5.26 34.31 24.40
CA MET A 192 -4.22 35.08 23.70
C MET A 192 -4.77 36.40 23.14
N LYS A 193 -3.96 37.45 23.14
CA LYS A 193 -4.26 38.73 22.49
C LYS A 193 -3.62 38.78 21.11
N LYS A 194 -4.36 39.27 20.11
CA LYS A 194 -3.85 39.45 18.74
C LYS A 194 -3.22 40.83 18.64
N GLU A 195 -1.99 40.89 18.15
CA GLU A 195 -1.17 42.09 18.02
C GLU A 195 -0.44 42.07 16.68
N VAL A 196 0.09 43.22 16.27
CA VAL A 196 0.88 43.39 15.05
C VAL A 196 2.21 44.03 15.46
N ASP A 197 3.32 43.52 14.95
CA ASP A 197 4.64 44.10 15.21
C ASP A 197 4.97 45.27 14.26
N GLU A 198 6.16 45.85 14.43
CA GLU A 198 6.65 46.99 13.65
C GLU A 198 6.82 46.65 12.15
N ASP A 199 7.03 45.37 11.83
CA ASP A 199 7.17 44.85 10.46
C ASP A 199 5.82 44.46 9.82
N GLY A 200 4.70 44.72 10.51
CA GLY A 200 3.35 44.38 10.03
C GLY A 200 2.98 42.90 10.18
N ARG A 201 3.76 42.09 10.90
CA ARG A 201 3.49 40.67 11.12
C ARG A 201 2.52 40.49 12.28
N VAL A 202 1.57 39.58 12.08
CA VAL A 202 0.52 39.30 13.05
C VAL A 202 0.98 38.23 14.04
N PHE A 203 0.88 38.52 15.33
CA PHE A 203 1.18 37.56 16.39
C PHE A 203 0.13 37.53 17.49
N TRP A 204 0.13 36.41 18.22
CA TRP A 204 -0.70 36.18 19.39
C TRP A 204 0.18 36.16 20.63
N SER A 205 -0.15 36.96 21.65
CA SER A 205 0.61 37.02 22.91
C SER A 205 -0.15 36.44 24.10
N ILE A 206 0.59 35.82 25.01
CA ILE A 206 0.09 35.40 26.33
C ILE A 206 1.14 35.70 27.40
N LYS A 207 0.68 36.22 28.54
CA LYS A 207 1.53 36.39 29.73
C LYS A 207 1.36 35.17 30.61
N SER A 208 2.45 34.46 30.89
CA SER A 208 2.48 33.31 31.80
C SER A 208 3.73 33.39 32.65
N ALA A 209 3.58 33.24 33.97
CA ALA A 209 4.67 33.32 34.95
C ALA A 209 5.59 34.55 34.77
N GLY A 210 5.01 35.72 34.48
CA GLY A 210 5.74 36.97 34.28
C GLY A 210 6.41 37.13 32.90
N LYS A 211 6.50 36.07 32.08
CA LYS A 211 7.06 36.12 30.72
C LYS A 211 5.96 36.31 29.67
N ILE A 212 6.26 37.08 28.63
CA ILE A 212 5.38 37.25 27.47
C ILE A 212 5.86 36.32 26.37
N TYR A 213 4.97 35.43 25.92
CA TYR A 213 5.22 34.54 24.78
C TYR A 213 4.50 35.10 23.56
N ARG A 214 5.21 35.27 22.45
CA ARG A 214 4.68 35.75 21.16
C ARG A 214 4.64 34.59 20.15
N TYR A 215 3.51 34.44 19.46
CA TYR A 215 3.31 33.38 18.46
C TYR A 215 2.78 33.96 17.15
N TYR A 216 3.61 34.00 16.13
CA TYR A 216 3.23 34.58 14.84
C TYR A 216 2.27 33.67 14.05
N GLU A 217 1.33 34.25 13.30
CA GLU A 217 0.38 33.46 12.47
C GLU A 217 1.08 32.72 11.32
N ASP A 218 2.22 33.24 10.86
CA ASP A 218 3.06 32.65 9.81
C ASP A 218 4.00 31.54 10.32
N SER A 219 4.15 31.39 11.64
CA SER A 219 4.98 30.35 12.24
C SER A 219 4.39 28.96 12.02
N LYS A 220 5.28 27.96 11.86
CA LYS A 220 4.88 26.55 11.80
C LYS A 220 4.51 26.05 13.20
N VAL A 221 3.46 25.26 13.26
CA VAL A 221 3.07 24.44 14.40
C VAL A 221 3.28 23.00 14.00
N TYR A 222 4.02 22.27 14.83
CA TYR A 222 4.32 20.87 14.62
C TYR A 222 3.31 19.98 15.34
N PRO A 223 2.98 18.80 14.77
CA PRO A 223 2.14 17.83 15.47
C PRO A 223 2.83 17.34 16.74
N SER A 224 2.06 17.13 17.82
CA SER A 224 2.53 16.37 18.98
C SER A 224 2.42 14.87 18.72
N ASP A 225 2.65 14.05 19.75
CA ASP A 225 2.39 12.61 19.76
C ASP A 225 0.90 12.24 19.86
N VAL A 226 -0.02 13.20 20.03
CA VAL A 226 -1.47 12.96 20.03
C VAL A 226 -2.10 13.54 18.76
N TRP A 227 -2.33 12.67 17.78
CA TRP A 227 -2.87 13.05 16.47
C TRP A 227 -4.38 13.02 16.49
N THR A 228 -5.00 14.19 16.39
CA THR A 228 -6.47 14.37 16.43
C THR A 228 -7.04 14.92 15.12
N ASP A 229 -6.16 15.27 14.19
CA ASP A 229 -6.46 15.97 12.95
C ASP A 229 -6.54 15.05 11.73
N ILE A 230 -6.12 13.79 11.88
CA ILE A 230 -6.24 12.75 10.86
C ILE A 230 -7.39 11.83 11.26
N SER A 231 -8.45 11.78 10.47
CA SER A 231 -9.62 10.92 10.74
C SER A 231 -9.52 9.56 10.04
N HIS A 232 -10.33 8.60 10.49
CA HIS A 232 -10.54 7.34 9.77
C HIS A 232 -11.23 7.55 8.43
N LEU A 233 -10.99 6.62 7.51
CA LEU A 233 -11.69 6.60 6.23
C LEU A 233 -13.18 6.32 6.39
N HIS A 234 -13.99 7.22 5.83
CA HIS A 234 -15.40 7.04 5.63
C HIS A 234 -15.67 6.24 4.36
N GLN A 235 -16.89 5.69 4.25
CA GLN A 235 -17.24 4.80 3.14
C GLN A 235 -17.20 5.46 1.76
N ARG A 236 -17.35 6.79 1.70
CA ARG A 236 -17.39 7.57 0.45
C ARG A 236 -16.08 8.28 0.16
N ASP A 237 -15.04 8.06 0.95
CA ASP A 237 -13.77 8.74 0.74
C ASP A 237 -13.15 8.26 -0.58
N PRO A 238 -12.70 9.18 -1.46
CA PRO A 238 -12.19 8.82 -2.79
C PRO A 238 -10.99 7.87 -2.77
N GLU A 239 -10.16 7.92 -1.72
CA GLU A 239 -9.01 7.03 -1.56
C GLU A 239 -9.40 5.61 -1.13
N ARG A 240 -10.66 5.33 -0.79
CA ARG A 240 -11.05 4.03 -0.25
C ARG A 240 -11.09 2.96 -1.35
N THR A 241 -10.50 1.79 -1.09
CA THR A 241 -10.43 0.69 -2.08
C THR A 241 -11.43 -0.44 -1.85
N GLY A 242 -12.09 -0.44 -0.68
CA GLY A 242 -12.95 -1.55 -0.24
C GLY A 242 -12.22 -2.63 0.55
N TYR A 243 -10.90 -2.53 0.72
CA TYR A 243 -10.13 -3.37 1.63
C TYR A 243 -10.44 -2.98 3.09
N ASP A 244 -10.73 -3.96 3.95
CA ASP A 244 -10.93 -3.70 5.38
C ASP A 244 -9.67 -3.10 6.01
N THR A 245 -9.84 -2.36 7.11
CA THR A 245 -8.75 -1.76 7.91
C THR A 245 -7.78 -0.83 7.18
N GLN A 246 -8.06 -0.43 5.92
CA GLN A 246 -7.27 0.55 5.18
C GLN A 246 -7.00 1.82 6.01
N LYS A 247 -5.73 2.18 6.12
CA LYS A 247 -5.29 3.44 6.72
C LYS A 247 -5.37 4.60 5.72
N PRO A 248 -5.68 5.83 6.18
CA PRO A 248 -5.76 7.00 5.32
C PRO A 248 -4.38 7.45 4.86
N GLU A 249 -4.27 7.93 3.62
CA GLU A 249 -3.01 8.40 3.05
C GLU A 249 -2.33 9.48 3.90
N ALA A 250 -3.11 10.39 4.49
CA ALA A 250 -2.59 11.47 5.34
C ALA A 250 -1.81 10.97 6.57
N LEU A 251 -2.18 9.80 7.12
CA LEU A 251 -1.46 9.18 8.24
C LEU A 251 -0.06 8.76 7.80
N LEU A 252 0.02 8.03 6.68
CA LEU A 252 1.29 7.53 6.15
C LEU A 252 2.14 8.66 5.60
N GLU A 253 1.53 9.70 5.01
CA GLU A 253 2.23 10.88 4.51
C GLU A 253 2.97 11.61 5.64
N ARG A 254 2.33 11.78 6.81
CA ARG A 254 2.98 12.36 7.99
C ARG A 254 4.21 11.53 8.43
N ILE A 255 4.07 10.21 8.51
CA ILE A 255 5.15 9.31 8.93
C ILE A 255 6.30 9.34 7.92
N ILE A 256 6.00 9.20 6.63
CA ILE A 256 6.99 9.14 5.55
C ILE A 256 7.74 10.47 5.42
N LEU A 257 7.03 11.60 5.44
CA LEU A 257 7.67 12.92 5.32
C LEU A 257 8.61 13.24 6.49
N SER A 258 8.24 12.81 7.70
CA SER A 258 9.04 13.07 8.90
C SER A 258 10.22 12.10 9.05
N SER A 259 10.14 10.88 8.51
CA SER A 259 11.13 9.84 8.79
C SER A 259 11.92 9.33 7.58
N SER A 260 11.75 9.97 6.41
CA SER A 260 12.51 9.63 5.20
C SER A 260 12.74 10.81 4.27
N ARG A 261 13.72 10.68 3.37
CA ARG A 261 14.05 11.61 2.30
C ARG A 261 13.59 11.04 0.95
N PRO A 262 13.38 11.88 -0.08
CA PRO A 262 13.22 11.37 -1.44
C PRO A 262 14.38 10.45 -1.83
N GLY A 263 14.08 9.34 -2.52
CA GLY A 263 15.03 8.30 -2.89
C GLY A 263 15.23 7.20 -1.86
N ASP A 264 14.94 7.45 -0.58
CA ASP A 264 15.04 6.44 0.48
C ASP A 264 14.05 5.30 0.27
N TYR A 265 14.38 4.12 0.82
CA TYR A 265 13.48 2.96 0.86
C TYR A 265 12.51 3.02 2.03
N VAL A 266 11.23 2.81 1.74
CA VAL A 266 10.14 2.64 2.72
C VAL A 266 9.59 1.22 2.65
N GLY A 267 9.59 0.49 3.77
CA GLY A 267 9.10 -0.87 3.89
C GLY A 267 7.71 -0.97 4.54
N ASP A 268 6.86 -1.85 4.02
CA ASP A 268 5.61 -2.27 4.65
C ASP A 268 5.40 -3.79 4.46
N PHE A 269 5.52 -4.53 5.56
CA PHE A 269 5.48 -6.00 5.55
C PHE A 269 4.08 -6.58 5.84
N PHE A 270 3.07 -5.71 5.92
CA PHE A 270 1.65 -6.05 5.98
C PHE A 270 0.88 -5.11 5.05
N ALA A 271 1.29 -5.08 3.78
CA ALA A 271 0.95 -4.00 2.87
C ALA A 271 -0.56 -3.77 2.71
N GLY A 272 -1.38 -4.82 2.80
CA GLY A 272 -2.83 -4.77 2.79
C GLY A 272 -3.39 -4.01 1.58
N SER A 273 -4.00 -2.86 1.82
CA SER A 273 -4.52 -2.04 0.70
C SER A 273 -3.41 -1.32 -0.12
N GLY A 274 -2.16 -1.35 0.34
CA GLY A 274 -1.01 -0.70 -0.28
C GLY A 274 -0.90 0.80 -0.03
N THR A 275 -1.53 1.35 1.02
CA THR A 275 -1.50 2.79 1.32
C THR A 275 -0.07 3.29 1.49
N THR A 276 0.75 2.62 2.32
CA THR A 276 2.15 3.02 2.58
C THR A 276 2.96 3.09 1.29
N LEU A 277 2.85 2.05 0.45
CA LEU A 277 3.59 1.92 -0.81
C LEU A 277 3.18 3.02 -1.81
N ALA A 278 1.88 3.27 -1.94
CA ALA A 278 1.37 4.30 -2.83
C ALA A 278 1.77 5.71 -2.40
N VAL A 279 1.72 6.01 -1.10
CA VAL A 279 2.15 7.31 -0.57
C VAL A 279 3.68 7.46 -0.71
N ALA A 280 4.46 6.41 -0.41
CA ALA A 280 5.90 6.42 -0.62
C ALA A 280 6.25 6.71 -2.08
N SER A 281 5.63 6.01 -3.04
CA SER A 281 5.81 6.26 -4.48
C SER A 281 5.49 7.71 -4.85
N ARG A 282 4.32 8.23 -4.45
CA ARG A 282 3.89 9.61 -4.72
C ARG A 282 4.86 10.65 -4.15
N LEU A 283 5.43 10.37 -2.98
CA LEU A 283 6.41 11.22 -2.33
C LEU A 283 7.84 11.00 -2.86
N ASN A 284 8.04 10.27 -3.95
CA ASN A 284 9.37 9.98 -4.52
C ASN A 284 10.28 9.20 -3.57
N ARG A 285 9.73 8.24 -2.82
CA ARG A 285 10.50 7.23 -2.09
C ARG A 285 10.41 5.90 -2.84
N ARG A 286 11.48 5.11 -2.77
CA ARG A 286 11.44 3.70 -3.20
C ARG A 286 10.67 2.91 -2.15
N TRP A 287 10.07 1.79 -2.54
CA TRP A 287 9.24 1.05 -1.61
C TRP A 287 9.34 -0.47 -1.76
N ILE A 288 9.17 -1.16 -0.64
CA ILE A 288 9.18 -2.62 -0.55
C ILE A 288 7.93 -3.04 0.24
N GLY A 289 7.10 -3.87 -0.38
CA GLY A 289 5.85 -4.37 0.19
C GLY A 289 5.84 -5.88 0.29
N ILE A 290 5.24 -6.44 1.35
CA ILE A 290 4.92 -7.88 1.44
C ILE A 290 3.47 -8.04 1.86
N ASP A 291 2.78 -9.01 1.26
CA ASP A 291 1.49 -9.48 1.75
C ASP A 291 1.23 -10.91 1.25
N SER A 292 0.50 -11.70 2.03
CA SER A 292 0.11 -13.07 1.67
C SER A 292 -1.19 -13.13 0.88
N SER A 293 -2.00 -12.07 0.89
CA SER A 293 -3.29 -12.01 0.22
C SER A 293 -3.13 -11.72 -1.28
N PRO A 294 -3.68 -12.56 -2.19
CA PRO A 294 -3.71 -12.24 -3.62
C PRO A 294 -4.46 -10.93 -3.91
N HIS A 295 -5.45 -10.58 -3.08
CA HIS A 295 -6.23 -9.37 -3.26
C HIS A 295 -5.47 -8.12 -2.87
N SER A 296 -4.56 -8.19 -1.88
CA SER A 296 -3.67 -7.10 -1.48
C SER A 296 -2.78 -6.66 -2.65
N VAL A 297 -2.11 -7.64 -3.29
CA VAL A 297 -1.30 -7.43 -4.50
C VAL A 297 -2.10 -6.69 -5.57
N HIS A 298 -3.34 -7.13 -5.79
CA HIS A 298 -4.15 -6.62 -6.87
C HIS A 298 -4.69 -5.22 -6.62
N VAL A 299 -5.15 -4.94 -5.40
CA VAL A 299 -5.55 -3.60 -4.95
C VAL A 299 -4.36 -2.65 -5.04
N CYS A 300 -3.19 -3.07 -4.56
CA CYS A 300 -1.96 -2.29 -4.63
C CYS A 300 -1.57 -1.98 -6.08
N ARG A 301 -1.56 -2.98 -6.97
CA ARG A 301 -1.32 -2.82 -8.42
C ARG A 301 -2.24 -1.76 -9.02
N LYS A 302 -3.56 -1.87 -8.83
CA LYS A 302 -4.52 -0.92 -9.41
C LYS A 302 -4.28 0.51 -8.94
N ARG A 303 -3.94 0.67 -7.65
CA ARG A 303 -3.63 1.94 -7.00
C ARG A 303 -2.35 2.56 -7.56
N LEU A 304 -1.26 1.79 -7.67
CA LEU A 304 0.00 2.25 -8.25
C LEU A 304 -0.15 2.62 -9.73
N LEU A 305 -0.86 1.80 -10.51
CA LEU A 305 -1.18 2.10 -11.91
C LEU A 305 -2.11 3.29 -12.09
N ALA A 306 -2.77 3.78 -11.03
CA ALA A 306 -3.62 4.97 -11.10
C ALA A 306 -2.81 6.25 -10.86
N GLN A 307 -1.57 6.13 -10.37
CA GLN A 307 -0.67 7.26 -10.23
C GLN A 307 -0.09 7.62 -11.60
N GLU A 308 -0.23 8.89 -11.96
CA GLU A 308 0.35 9.48 -13.17
C GLU A 308 1.81 9.89 -12.90
N ASP A 309 2.63 8.93 -12.49
CA ASP A 309 4.09 9.08 -12.37
C ASP A 309 4.82 8.24 -13.41
N ASP A 310 6.14 8.36 -13.47
CA ASP A 310 7.04 7.64 -14.35
C ASP A 310 7.83 6.53 -13.62
N LYS A 311 7.32 6.04 -12.48
CA LYS A 311 8.04 5.09 -11.62
C LYS A 311 7.74 3.64 -11.99
N SER A 312 8.81 2.86 -12.14
CA SER A 312 8.69 1.42 -12.40
C SER A 312 8.43 0.64 -11.12
N PHE A 313 7.65 -0.43 -11.21
CA PHE A 313 7.52 -1.35 -10.07
C PHE A 313 7.42 -2.80 -10.52
N ALA A 314 7.83 -3.70 -9.63
CA ALA A 314 7.77 -5.13 -9.84
C ALA A 314 6.91 -5.83 -8.80
N ILE A 315 6.20 -6.87 -9.23
CA ILE A 315 5.47 -7.77 -8.35
C ILE A 315 6.08 -9.16 -8.47
N TYR A 316 6.51 -9.72 -7.35
CA TYR A 316 7.12 -11.04 -7.21
C TYR A 316 6.10 -12.01 -6.65
N TYR A 317 5.96 -13.19 -7.27
CA TYR A 317 4.99 -14.21 -6.83
C TYR A 317 5.69 -15.45 -6.28
N SER A 318 5.30 -15.93 -5.10
CA SER A 318 5.62 -17.31 -4.68
C SER A 318 4.69 -18.30 -5.39
N ASN A 319 5.24 -19.29 -6.12
CA ASN A 319 4.56 -20.37 -6.86
C ASN A 319 3.06 -20.59 -6.49
N ASN A 320 2.16 -19.86 -7.16
CA ASN A 320 0.72 -20.11 -7.09
C ASN A 320 0.23 -20.48 -8.49
N LYS A 321 0.13 -21.79 -8.76
CA LYS A 321 -0.53 -22.27 -9.97
C LYS A 321 -2.05 -22.15 -9.74
N PRO A 322 -2.78 -21.37 -10.56
CA PRO A 322 -4.24 -21.31 -10.45
C PRO A 322 -4.85 -22.70 -10.72
N LYS A 323 -6.04 -22.96 -10.15
CA LYS A 323 -6.78 -24.21 -10.39
C LYS A 323 -7.64 -24.07 -11.64
N GLY A 324 -7.31 -24.81 -12.69
CA GLY A 324 -8.03 -24.84 -13.97
C GLY A 324 -7.46 -23.89 -15.02
N GLU A 325 -7.92 -24.06 -16.26
CA GLU A 325 -7.56 -23.20 -17.40
C GLU A 325 -8.82 -22.49 -17.89
N PRO A 326 -8.92 -21.15 -17.78
CA PRO A 326 -10.03 -20.40 -18.35
C PRO A 326 -9.95 -20.41 -19.87
N VAL A 327 -11.11 -20.42 -20.52
CA VAL A 327 -11.21 -20.25 -21.97
C VAL A 327 -11.27 -18.76 -22.28
N ILE A 328 -10.36 -18.29 -23.14
CA ILE A 328 -10.31 -16.91 -23.64
C ILE A 328 -10.58 -16.92 -25.15
N SER A 329 -11.36 -15.95 -25.61
CA SER A 329 -11.50 -15.65 -27.04
C SER A 329 -10.88 -14.30 -27.35
N ILE A 330 -10.02 -14.23 -28.38
CA ILE A 330 -9.28 -13.02 -28.77
C ILE A 330 -9.48 -12.75 -30.26
N GLU A 331 -9.74 -11.50 -30.60
CA GLU A 331 -9.70 -11.00 -31.97
C GLU A 331 -8.43 -10.17 -32.19
N LYS A 332 -7.74 -10.43 -33.31
CA LYS A 332 -6.58 -9.66 -33.78
C LYS A 332 -6.96 -8.84 -35.02
N GLY A 333 -6.63 -7.56 -35.02
CA GLY A 333 -6.74 -6.68 -36.18
C GLY A 333 -5.40 -5.99 -36.43
N GLN A 334 -5.03 -5.80 -37.70
CA GLN A 334 -3.76 -5.18 -38.06
C GLN A 334 -4.01 -4.03 -39.04
N THR A 335 -3.39 -2.88 -38.78
CA THR A 335 -3.40 -1.74 -39.70
C THR A 335 -1.96 -1.30 -39.93
N CYS A 336 -1.52 -1.34 -41.20
CA CYS A 336 -0.15 -1.01 -41.56
C CYS A 336 0.01 0.51 -41.72
N SER A 337 0.83 1.14 -40.86
CA SER A 337 1.35 2.48 -41.07
C SER A 337 2.86 2.49 -40.81
N MET A 338 3.68 2.49 -41.87
CA MET A 338 5.14 2.52 -41.74
C MET A 338 5.60 3.67 -40.82
N PRO A 339 6.51 3.45 -39.84
CA PRO A 339 7.36 2.26 -39.63
C PRO A 339 6.84 1.23 -38.61
N LEU A 340 5.64 1.41 -38.01
CA LEU A 340 5.12 0.54 -36.95
C LEU A 340 3.80 -0.12 -37.35
N ILE A 341 3.68 -1.42 -37.09
CA ILE A 341 2.43 -2.14 -37.29
C ILE A 341 1.52 -1.83 -36.10
N MET A 342 0.35 -1.25 -36.39
CA MET A 342 -0.69 -1.06 -35.39
C MET A 342 -1.49 -2.36 -35.25
N ASN A 343 -1.32 -3.02 -34.11
CA ASN A 343 -2.07 -4.21 -33.74
C ASN A 343 -3.22 -3.80 -32.80
N THR A 344 -4.43 -4.22 -33.14
CA THR A 344 -5.60 -4.15 -32.27
C THR A 344 -5.85 -5.53 -31.69
N ILE A 345 -5.85 -5.61 -30.37
CA ILE A 345 -6.14 -6.85 -29.64
C ILE A 345 -7.43 -6.60 -28.88
N ARG A 346 -8.40 -7.48 -29.09
CA ARG A 346 -9.69 -7.42 -28.42
C ARG A 346 -9.97 -8.73 -27.69
N LEU A 347 -10.21 -8.61 -26.39
CA LEU A 347 -10.82 -9.66 -25.58
C LEU A 347 -12.29 -9.78 -25.98
N VAL A 348 -12.70 -10.95 -26.44
CA VAL A 348 -14.09 -11.22 -26.84
C VAL A 348 -14.86 -11.86 -25.70
N ASP A 349 -14.27 -12.88 -25.08
CA ASP A 349 -14.94 -13.65 -24.04
C ASP A 349 -13.93 -14.25 -23.05
N TYR A 350 -14.41 -14.51 -21.84
CA TYR A 350 -13.65 -15.17 -20.78
C TYR A 350 -14.57 -16.08 -19.96
N LYS A 351 -14.24 -17.38 -19.93
CA LYS A 351 -14.95 -18.36 -19.12
C LYS A 351 -14.12 -18.75 -17.92
N SER A 352 -14.50 -18.21 -16.76
CA SER A 352 -13.89 -18.54 -15.47
C SER A 352 -14.12 -20.02 -15.10
N PRO A 353 -13.11 -20.72 -14.54
CA PRO A 353 -13.32 -22.03 -13.91
C PRO A 353 -14.17 -21.95 -12.61
N LYS A 354 -14.35 -20.75 -12.05
CA LYS A 354 -15.28 -20.47 -10.93
C LYS A 354 -16.48 -19.68 -11.44
N CYS A 355 -17.65 -20.33 -11.51
CA CYS A 355 -18.87 -19.74 -12.09
C CYS A 355 -19.85 -19.16 -11.05
N ALA A 356 -19.77 -19.58 -9.78
CA ALA A 356 -20.71 -19.12 -8.76
C ALA A 356 -20.09 -18.02 -7.89
N VAL A 357 -20.68 -16.83 -7.94
CA VAL A 357 -20.32 -15.68 -7.12
C VAL A 357 -21.57 -15.30 -6.34
N LYS A 358 -21.47 -14.87 -5.08
CA LYS A 358 -22.62 -14.34 -4.32
C LYS A 358 -22.44 -12.86 -4.07
N ASP A 359 -23.48 -12.07 -4.37
CA ASP A 359 -23.59 -10.70 -3.89
C ASP A 359 -23.85 -10.76 -2.39
N THR A 360 -22.86 -10.39 -1.59
CA THR A 360 -22.97 -10.41 -0.14
C THR A 360 -23.93 -9.35 0.38
N LYS A 361 -24.15 -8.26 -0.36
CA LYS A 361 -25.05 -7.20 0.07
C LYS A 361 -26.51 -7.60 -0.06
N ASN A 362 -26.87 -8.25 -1.16
CA ASN A 362 -28.26 -8.61 -1.47
C ASN A 362 -28.58 -10.09 -1.26
N ASN A 363 -27.58 -10.90 -0.88
CA ASN A 363 -27.67 -12.36 -0.70
C ASN A 363 -28.27 -13.07 -1.94
N LYS A 364 -27.80 -12.67 -3.12
CA LYS A 364 -28.21 -13.23 -4.42
C LYS A 364 -26.99 -13.75 -5.15
N ASP A 365 -27.17 -14.77 -5.99
CA ASP A 365 -26.10 -15.20 -6.88
C ASP A 365 -25.82 -14.11 -7.91
N LEU A 366 -24.55 -13.75 -8.03
CA LEU A 366 -23.99 -12.91 -9.06
C LEU A 366 -23.68 -13.81 -10.25
N ASP A 367 -24.61 -13.85 -11.20
CA ASP A 367 -24.38 -14.48 -12.49
C ASP A 367 -23.51 -13.54 -13.33
N LEU A 368 -22.18 -13.71 -13.19
CA LEU A 368 -21.20 -13.01 -14.01
C LEU A 368 -21.08 -13.76 -15.34
N VAL A 369 -21.00 -13.02 -16.43
CA VAL A 369 -20.84 -13.60 -17.78
C VAL A 369 -19.67 -12.98 -18.53
N GLY A 370 -18.93 -13.82 -19.25
CA GLY A 370 -17.80 -13.42 -20.07
C GLY A 370 -16.81 -12.50 -19.36
N LEU A 371 -16.56 -11.34 -19.96
CA LEU A 371 -15.63 -10.33 -19.46
C LEU A 371 -16.06 -9.67 -18.13
N GLU A 372 -17.27 -9.92 -17.62
CA GLU A 372 -17.66 -9.51 -16.26
C GLU A 372 -16.77 -10.16 -15.18
N HIS A 373 -16.14 -11.30 -15.49
CA HIS A 373 -15.18 -11.97 -14.61
C HIS A 373 -13.77 -11.37 -14.64
N VAL A 374 -13.44 -10.55 -15.64
CA VAL A 374 -12.09 -10.02 -15.81
C VAL A 374 -11.95 -8.72 -15.05
N ASP A 375 -10.98 -8.64 -14.15
CA ASP A 375 -10.76 -7.44 -13.33
C ASP A 375 -9.54 -6.63 -13.77
N TYR A 376 -8.60 -7.29 -14.44
CA TYR A 376 -7.44 -6.68 -15.07
C TYR A 376 -6.97 -7.56 -16.22
N TRP A 377 -6.46 -6.94 -17.28
CA TRP A 377 -5.70 -7.66 -18.30
C TRP A 377 -4.58 -6.79 -18.85
N ALA A 378 -3.54 -7.45 -19.33
CA ALA A 378 -2.40 -6.80 -19.95
C ALA A 378 -1.91 -7.58 -21.15
N VAL A 379 -1.33 -6.87 -22.09
CA VAL A 379 -0.58 -7.44 -23.20
C VAL A 379 0.88 -7.06 -23.00
N GLY A 380 1.77 -8.04 -23.15
CA GLY A 380 3.18 -7.88 -22.89
C GLY A 380 4.03 -8.96 -23.53
N TYR A 381 5.27 -9.07 -23.08
CA TYR A 381 6.18 -10.15 -23.46
C TYR A 381 6.63 -10.91 -22.22
N ILE A 382 6.98 -12.19 -22.39
CA ILE A 382 7.70 -12.95 -21.37
C ILE A 382 9.16 -13.06 -21.79
N LYS A 383 10.09 -12.68 -20.91
CA LYS A 383 11.53 -12.85 -21.11
C LYS A 383 12.20 -13.23 -19.79
N ASP A 384 13.03 -14.25 -19.80
CA ASP A 384 13.76 -14.75 -18.62
C ASP A 384 12.84 -15.08 -17.41
N GLU A 385 11.62 -15.59 -17.66
CA GLU A 385 10.54 -15.81 -16.66
C GLU A 385 9.81 -14.55 -16.14
N PHE A 386 10.16 -13.35 -16.62
CA PHE A 386 9.53 -12.08 -16.27
C PHE A 386 8.45 -11.71 -17.28
N PHE A 387 7.30 -11.21 -16.81
CA PHE A 387 6.25 -10.65 -17.65
C PHE A 387 6.33 -9.12 -17.68
N TYR A 388 6.44 -8.55 -18.88
CA TYR A 388 6.56 -7.12 -19.11
C TYR A 388 5.31 -6.59 -19.82
N PRO A 389 4.31 -6.09 -19.08
CA PRO A 389 3.16 -5.41 -19.67
C PRO A 389 3.59 -4.18 -20.50
N ILE A 390 3.21 -4.17 -21.77
CA ILE A 390 3.30 -3.00 -22.67
C ILE A 390 2.08 -2.10 -22.44
N SER A 391 0.92 -2.72 -22.28
CA SER A 391 -0.35 -2.04 -22.04
C SER A 391 -1.22 -2.88 -21.12
N CYS A 392 -2.02 -2.21 -20.32
CA CYS A 392 -2.95 -2.85 -19.41
C CYS A 392 -4.27 -2.11 -19.32
N GLN A 393 -5.34 -2.84 -19.05
CA GLN A 393 -6.62 -2.29 -18.62
C GLN A 393 -6.94 -2.84 -17.24
N LYS A 394 -7.67 -2.05 -16.46
CA LYS A 394 -8.17 -2.41 -15.14
C LYS A 394 -9.62 -1.99 -15.03
N ARG A 395 -10.42 -2.80 -14.33
CA ARG A 395 -11.80 -2.47 -14.02
C ARG A 395 -11.86 -1.47 -12.86
N TYR A 396 -12.64 -0.40 -13.03
CA TYR A 396 -13.02 0.51 -11.96
C TYR A 396 -14.38 0.12 -11.36
N GLU A 397 -14.71 0.62 -10.16
CA GLU A 397 -15.91 0.20 -9.43
C GLU A 397 -17.23 0.39 -10.19
N ARG A 398 -17.29 1.39 -11.08
CA ARG A 398 -18.48 1.70 -11.88
C ARG A 398 -18.57 0.88 -13.16
N ASP A 399 -17.50 0.19 -13.53
CA ASP A 399 -17.42 -0.54 -14.80
C ASP A 399 -18.10 -1.90 -14.67
N LYS A 400 -19.13 -2.12 -15.47
CA LYS A 400 -19.78 -3.43 -15.59
C LYS A 400 -18.90 -4.43 -16.33
N VAL A 401 -18.13 -3.97 -17.30
CA VAL A 401 -17.17 -4.78 -18.07
C VAL A 401 -15.89 -3.96 -18.21
N ILE A 402 -14.75 -4.64 -18.15
CA ILE A 402 -13.45 -4.01 -18.40
C ILE A 402 -13.37 -3.54 -19.86
N LYS A 403 -12.61 -2.47 -20.13
CA LYS A 403 -12.30 -2.12 -21.52
C LYS A 403 -11.63 -3.30 -22.20
N ASP A 404 -12.24 -3.78 -23.28
CA ASP A 404 -11.94 -5.05 -23.94
C ASP A 404 -10.90 -4.94 -25.05
N THR A 405 -10.59 -3.71 -25.49
CA THR A 405 -9.76 -3.45 -26.67
C THR A 405 -8.51 -2.64 -26.32
N MET A 406 -7.36 -3.09 -26.81
CA MET A 406 -6.08 -2.39 -26.78
C MET A 406 -5.54 -2.18 -28.20
N GLN A 407 -4.97 -1.01 -28.45
CA GLN A 407 -4.19 -0.73 -29.65
C GLN A 407 -2.73 -0.61 -29.26
N LEU A 408 -1.86 -1.32 -29.97
CA LEU A 408 -0.44 -1.45 -29.67
C LEU A 408 0.37 -1.23 -30.95
N ALA A 409 1.39 -0.40 -30.86
CA ALA A 409 2.37 -0.24 -31.93
C ALA A 409 3.54 -1.20 -31.65
N VAL A 410 3.51 -2.40 -32.24
CA VAL A 410 4.54 -3.44 -32.01
C VAL A 410 4.95 -4.11 -33.32
N PRO A 411 6.20 -4.57 -33.46
CA PRO A 411 6.70 -5.14 -34.73
C PRO A 411 6.03 -6.46 -35.15
N SER A 412 5.61 -7.29 -34.19
CA SER A 412 4.87 -8.54 -34.42
C SER A 412 3.99 -8.87 -33.21
N SER A 413 2.89 -9.59 -33.45
CA SER A 413 2.00 -10.10 -32.40
C SER A 413 2.32 -11.52 -31.91
N ASP A 414 3.20 -12.25 -32.59
CA ASP A 414 3.36 -13.72 -32.39
C ASP A 414 4.11 -14.08 -31.09
N GLU A 415 4.86 -13.12 -30.55
CA GLU A 415 5.59 -13.26 -29.27
C GLU A 415 4.84 -12.64 -28.09
N LEU A 416 3.67 -12.03 -28.34
CA LEU A 416 2.91 -11.37 -27.30
C LEU A 416 2.28 -12.40 -26.36
N VAL A 417 2.16 -12.01 -25.11
CA VAL A 417 1.48 -12.75 -24.06
C VAL A 417 0.41 -11.87 -23.46
N ILE A 418 -0.79 -12.43 -23.32
CA ILE A 418 -1.89 -11.83 -22.57
C ILE A 418 -1.82 -12.35 -21.14
N GLN A 419 -1.83 -11.43 -20.18
CA GLN A 419 -2.12 -11.73 -18.80
C GLN A 419 -3.56 -11.35 -18.48
N ILE A 420 -4.32 -12.25 -17.88
CA ILE A 420 -5.63 -11.96 -17.29
C ILE A 420 -5.57 -12.17 -15.79
N ILE A 421 -6.23 -11.28 -15.06
CA ILE A 421 -6.54 -11.45 -13.65
C ILE A 421 -8.05 -11.35 -13.49
N ASP A 422 -8.65 -12.41 -12.96
CA ASP A 422 -10.08 -12.46 -12.73
C ASP A 422 -10.48 -11.75 -11.42
N VAL A 423 -11.78 -11.60 -11.19
CA VAL A 423 -12.34 -11.02 -9.95
C VAL A 423 -11.98 -11.80 -8.69
N TRP A 424 -11.43 -13.01 -8.81
CA TRP A 424 -10.95 -13.83 -7.69
C TRP A 424 -9.45 -13.66 -7.42
N GLY A 425 -8.76 -12.82 -8.21
CA GLY A 425 -7.32 -12.66 -8.13
C GLY A 425 -6.52 -13.83 -8.70
N ASN A 426 -7.16 -14.77 -9.41
CA ASN A 426 -6.41 -15.79 -10.15
C ASN A 426 -5.79 -15.15 -11.38
N GLN A 427 -4.57 -15.55 -11.70
CA GLN A 427 -3.78 -14.96 -12.76
C GLN A 427 -3.42 -16.01 -13.81
N TYR A 428 -3.65 -15.69 -15.07
CA TYR A 428 -3.45 -16.57 -16.21
C TYR A 428 -2.65 -15.88 -17.30
N PHE A 429 -1.86 -16.66 -18.03
CA PHE A 429 -1.04 -16.20 -19.15
C PHE A 429 -1.37 -17.00 -20.40
N TYR A 430 -1.54 -16.30 -21.53
CA TYR A 430 -1.89 -16.87 -22.82
C TYR A 430 -0.95 -16.34 -23.89
N GLN A 431 -0.31 -17.22 -24.65
CA GLN A 431 0.43 -16.81 -25.84
C GLN A 431 -0.57 -16.43 -26.94
N LEU A 432 -0.33 -15.30 -27.59
CA LEU A 432 -1.26 -14.70 -28.56
C LEU A 432 -1.25 -15.36 -29.92
#